data_AF-A0A6G6YQN8-F1
#
_entry.id   AF-A0A6G6YQN8-F1
#
_cell.length_a   1.000
_cell.length_b   1.000
_cell.length_c   1.000
_cell.angle_alpha   90.00
_cell.angle_beta   90.00
_cell.angle_gamma   90.00
#
_symmetry.space_group_name_H-M   'P 1'
#
loop_
_entity.id
_entity.type
_entity.pdbx_description
1 polymer ?
#
loop_
_entity_poly.entity_id
_entity_poly.type
_entity_poly.pdbx_seq_one_letter_code
_entity_poly.pdbx_strand_id
1 'polypeptide(L)'
;MFSRRTIQTLFDCVSPLLSSGDIADLTGKLNDPSQRLAATWEISICYGLSCIGDVSYQVVLPSKKKPDIAFALLGNNKISFIADVTAVSDDGYHRDNRITAFSRDFAAVVRKFGFDPHNFHFAIESRRVGTKVQLLIPKPNDRIARLKRHLHPFMRDVKRNNRVKHKMVVADPDFAATIEFDRHQRYMSSTYRMYNQARSIDQNPLWNRLEEKADQLRNAEGLVGVIVCDGGCALLSGNAGRDIGSFSADDIIRKFLRTSSSIDFVCTITSRRKHGLSRDCQFVSHTWTRDPTGRPLLEAAMSAMLASLPSPIYDAQNAAIQANQQSYDYGSRTDFSFGINGSGIVSISMSARHLLEILAGMHSPAEIDVICGGPIAEIPGTPNPFKRVLAKGQLITAISIEPVSGKDDDQITIRFGEVDPAVSPFRVRRGI
;
A
#
# COMPACT_ATOMS: atom_id res chain seq x y z
N MET A 1 -5.90 0.10 -2.16
CA MET A 1 -6.00 0.38 -3.60
C MET A 1 -6.89 1.60 -3.82
N PHE A 2 -8.15 1.52 -3.42
CA PHE A 2 -9.08 2.64 -3.33
C PHE A 2 -9.27 3.09 -1.88
N SER A 3 -9.95 4.22 -1.69
CA SER A 3 -10.52 4.61 -0.39
C SER A 3 -11.63 3.64 0.00
N ARG A 4 -11.91 3.47 1.28
CA ARG A 4 -13.03 2.65 1.75
C ARG A 4 -14.37 3.16 1.23
N ARG A 5 -14.57 4.48 1.16
CA ARG A 5 -15.79 5.07 0.56
C ARG A 5 -15.96 4.63 -0.89
N THR A 6 -14.88 4.66 -1.68
CA THR A 6 -14.92 4.18 -3.07
C THR A 6 -15.20 2.68 -3.13
N ILE A 7 -14.59 1.86 -2.26
CA ILE A 7 -14.88 0.42 -2.21
C ILE A 7 -16.36 0.18 -1.92
N GLN A 8 -16.94 0.91 -0.96
CA GLN A 8 -18.37 0.83 -0.65
C GLN A 8 -19.23 1.19 -1.86
N THR A 9 -18.92 2.29 -2.56
CA THR A 9 -19.65 2.69 -3.77
C THR A 9 -19.60 1.60 -4.85
N LEU A 10 -18.42 1.02 -5.11
CA LEU A 10 -18.30 -0.07 -6.08
C LEU A 10 -19.10 -1.29 -5.64
N PHE A 11 -19.07 -1.62 -4.35
CA PHE A 11 -19.81 -2.75 -3.79
C PHE A 11 -21.33 -2.55 -3.89
N ASP A 12 -21.83 -1.34 -3.59
CA ASP A 12 -23.24 -0.98 -3.74
C ASP A 12 -23.68 -1.12 -5.20
N CYS A 13 -22.84 -0.70 -6.16
CA CYS A 13 -23.13 -0.81 -7.59
C CYS A 13 -23.21 -2.27 -8.08
N VAL A 14 -22.38 -3.17 -7.57
CA VAL A 14 -22.42 -4.59 -7.97
C VAL A 14 -23.42 -5.40 -7.16
N SER A 15 -23.86 -4.93 -6.00
CA SER A 15 -24.78 -5.65 -5.11
C SER A 15 -26.05 -6.19 -5.80
N PRO A 16 -26.67 -5.53 -6.80
CA PRO A 16 -27.82 -6.10 -7.51
C PRO A 16 -27.50 -7.35 -8.33
N LEU A 17 -26.22 -7.60 -8.64
CA LEU A 17 -25.76 -8.79 -9.38
C LEU A 17 -25.45 -9.98 -8.46
N LEU A 18 -25.47 -9.77 -7.13
CA LEU A 18 -25.00 -10.72 -6.13
C LEU A 18 -26.17 -11.38 -5.40
N SER A 19 -25.99 -12.64 -4.99
CA SER A 19 -26.94 -13.25 -4.05
C SER A 19 -26.75 -12.70 -2.63
N SER A 20 -27.75 -12.84 -1.76
CA SER A 20 -27.63 -12.42 -0.36
C SER A 20 -26.48 -13.13 0.38
N GLY A 21 -26.17 -14.37 -0.01
CA GLY A 21 -25.03 -15.11 0.53
C GLY A 21 -23.69 -14.52 0.10
N ASP A 22 -23.58 -14.13 -1.17
CA ASP A 22 -22.36 -13.50 -1.71
C ASP A 22 -22.11 -12.12 -1.11
N ILE A 23 -23.18 -11.34 -0.90
CA ILE A 23 -23.09 -10.04 -0.22
C ILE A 23 -22.55 -10.22 1.20
N ALA A 24 -23.06 -11.20 1.95
CA ALA A 24 -22.61 -11.47 3.31
C ALA A 24 -21.13 -11.93 3.35
N ASP A 25 -20.74 -12.82 2.44
CA ASP A 25 -19.37 -13.31 2.32
C ASP A 25 -18.39 -12.17 1.97
N LEU A 26 -18.66 -11.41 0.90
CA LEU A 26 -17.82 -10.28 0.50
C LEU A 26 -17.74 -9.20 1.60
N THR A 27 -18.84 -8.94 2.31
CA THR A 27 -18.83 -8.02 3.46
C THR A 27 -17.90 -8.53 4.56
N GLY A 28 -17.94 -9.83 4.87
CA GLY A 28 -17.01 -10.46 5.81
C GLY A 28 -15.56 -10.29 5.37
N LYS A 29 -15.26 -10.63 4.11
CA LYS A 29 -13.92 -10.52 3.51
C LYS A 29 -13.38 -9.08 3.49
N LEU A 30 -14.23 -8.10 3.17
CA LEU A 30 -13.86 -6.67 3.18
C LEU A 30 -13.50 -6.16 4.59
N ASN A 31 -14.09 -6.75 5.62
CA ASN A 31 -13.81 -6.39 7.01
C ASN A 31 -12.62 -7.16 7.60
N ASP A 32 -12.27 -8.33 7.06
CA ASP A 32 -11.05 -9.07 7.41
C ASP A 32 -9.80 -8.47 6.73
N PRO A 33 -8.83 -7.91 7.48
CA PRO A 33 -7.61 -7.34 6.89
C PRO A 33 -6.82 -8.31 5.99
N SER A 34 -6.87 -9.61 6.26
CA SER A 34 -6.13 -10.62 5.49
C SER A 34 -6.77 -10.94 4.14
N GLN A 35 -8.06 -10.63 3.97
CA GLN A 35 -8.83 -10.95 2.76
C GLN A 35 -9.32 -9.70 2.01
N ARG A 36 -9.30 -8.54 2.68
CA ARG A 36 -9.81 -7.27 2.18
C ARG A 36 -9.30 -6.90 0.80
N LEU A 37 -8.00 -7.05 0.54
CA LEU A 37 -7.44 -6.68 -0.77
C LEU A 37 -7.95 -7.59 -1.88
N ALA A 38 -8.03 -8.89 -1.64
CA ALA A 38 -8.55 -9.85 -2.61
C ALA A 38 -10.03 -9.55 -2.93
N ALA A 39 -10.86 -9.36 -1.91
CA ALA A 39 -12.27 -8.99 -2.09
C ALA A 39 -12.43 -7.63 -2.78
N THR A 40 -11.56 -6.67 -2.47
CA THR A 40 -11.57 -5.37 -3.16
C THR A 40 -11.31 -5.55 -4.65
N TRP A 41 -10.31 -6.36 -5.02
CA TRP A 41 -10.04 -6.66 -6.42
C TRP A 41 -11.23 -7.32 -7.10
N GLU A 42 -11.80 -8.34 -6.49
CA GLU A 42 -12.95 -9.09 -7.01
C GLU A 42 -14.14 -8.18 -7.30
N ILE A 43 -14.53 -7.32 -6.35
CA ILE A 43 -15.59 -6.31 -6.52
C ILE A 43 -15.25 -5.33 -7.63
N SER A 44 -14.00 -4.88 -7.69
CA SER A 44 -13.56 -3.89 -8.69
C SER A 44 -13.61 -4.46 -10.10
N ILE A 45 -13.17 -5.70 -10.29
CA ILE A 45 -13.22 -6.38 -11.59
C ILE A 45 -14.67 -6.62 -12.00
N CYS A 46 -15.50 -7.13 -11.07
CA CYS A 46 -16.93 -7.32 -11.32
C CYS A 46 -17.61 -6.02 -11.76
N TYR A 47 -17.36 -4.92 -11.03
CA TYR A 47 -17.88 -3.59 -11.37
C TYR A 47 -17.42 -3.14 -12.76
N GLY A 48 -16.11 -3.17 -13.03
CA GLY A 48 -15.56 -2.69 -14.30
C GLY A 48 -16.11 -3.47 -15.49
N LEU A 49 -16.31 -4.79 -15.34
CA LEU A 49 -16.89 -5.62 -16.41
C LEU A 49 -18.38 -5.31 -16.59
N SER A 50 -19.12 -5.07 -15.50
CA SER A 50 -20.54 -4.73 -15.56
C SER A 50 -20.81 -3.40 -16.29
N CYS A 51 -19.81 -2.52 -16.34
CA CYS A 51 -19.89 -1.26 -17.09
C CYS A 51 -19.81 -1.45 -18.61
N ILE A 52 -19.28 -2.58 -19.10
CA ILE A 52 -19.00 -2.79 -20.52
C ILE A 52 -19.75 -3.99 -21.13
N GLY A 53 -20.36 -4.83 -20.30
CA GLY A 53 -21.05 -6.04 -20.76
C GLY A 53 -21.87 -6.71 -19.66
N ASP A 54 -22.44 -7.85 -20.02
CA ASP A 54 -23.23 -8.66 -19.10
C ASP A 54 -22.30 -9.49 -18.23
N VAL A 55 -22.48 -9.37 -16.90
CA VAL A 55 -21.70 -10.10 -15.89
C VAL A 55 -22.64 -10.93 -15.04
N SER A 56 -22.29 -12.20 -14.86
CA SER A 56 -22.86 -13.07 -13.83
C SER A 56 -21.77 -13.47 -12.86
N TYR A 57 -22.06 -13.32 -11.57
CA TYR A 57 -21.12 -13.59 -10.49
C TYR A 57 -21.35 -14.98 -9.89
N GLN A 58 -20.28 -15.74 -9.62
CA GLN A 58 -20.33 -17.07 -9.01
C GLN A 58 -21.29 -18.08 -9.68
N VAL A 59 -21.27 -18.13 -11.02
CA VAL A 59 -22.09 -19.07 -11.79
C VAL A 59 -21.65 -20.51 -11.52
N VAL A 60 -22.59 -21.37 -11.10
CA VAL A 60 -22.30 -22.77 -10.79
C VAL A 60 -22.05 -23.55 -12.08
N LEU A 61 -20.84 -24.09 -12.24
CA LEU A 61 -20.49 -24.99 -13.33
C LEU A 61 -21.10 -26.39 -13.10
N PRO A 62 -21.20 -27.25 -14.14
CA PRO A 62 -21.58 -28.66 -13.98
C PRO A 62 -20.72 -29.43 -12.95
N SER A 63 -19.47 -28.98 -12.75
CA SER A 63 -18.55 -29.49 -11.74
C SER A 63 -18.87 -29.06 -10.30
N LYS A 64 -19.96 -28.30 -10.09
CA LYS A 64 -20.36 -27.62 -8.83
C LYS A 64 -19.42 -26.52 -8.35
N LYS A 65 -18.35 -26.23 -9.11
CA LYS A 65 -17.45 -25.12 -8.82
C LYS A 65 -18.12 -23.80 -9.23
N LYS A 66 -17.71 -22.72 -8.58
CA LYS A 66 -18.24 -21.37 -8.79
C LYS A 66 -17.09 -20.45 -9.19
N PRO A 67 -16.74 -20.34 -10.49
CA PRO A 67 -15.89 -19.28 -10.98
C PRO A 67 -16.48 -17.91 -10.63
N ASP A 68 -15.62 -16.96 -10.32
CA ASP A 68 -16.07 -15.63 -9.89
C ASP A 68 -16.88 -14.91 -10.98
N ILE A 69 -16.52 -15.08 -12.26
CA ILE A 69 -17.04 -14.27 -13.36
C ILE A 69 -17.44 -15.15 -14.55
N ALA A 70 -18.65 -14.94 -15.05
CA ALA A 70 -19.03 -15.22 -16.43
C ALA A 70 -19.38 -13.90 -17.11
N PHE A 71 -18.75 -13.61 -18.25
CA PHE A 71 -18.85 -12.32 -18.93
C PHE A 71 -19.20 -12.47 -20.41
N ALA A 72 -20.01 -11.55 -20.93
CA ALA A 72 -20.23 -11.35 -22.35
C ALA A 72 -20.19 -9.85 -22.70
N LEU A 73 -19.40 -9.47 -23.70
CA LEU A 73 -19.26 -8.07 -24.09
C LEU A 73 -20.52 -7.56 -24.82
N LEU A 74 -21.02 -6.39 -24.41
CA LEU A 74 -22.20 -5.80 -25.03
C LEU A 74 -21.94 -5.46 -26.50
N GLY A 75 -22.86 -5.86 -27.37
CA GLY A 75 -22.76 -5.60 -28.81
C GLY A 75 -21.68 -6.41 -29.53
N ASN A 76 -21.00 -7.35 -28.87
CA ASN A 76 -20.02 -8.23 -29.48
C ASN A 76 -20.01 -9.63 -28.87
N ASN A 77 -20.88 -10.50 -29.41
CA ASN A 77 -21.00 -11.90 -28.99
C ASN A 77 -19.74 -12.75 -29.24
N LYS A 78 -18.67 -12.20 -29.84
CA LYS A 78 -17.39 -12.91 -30.01
C LYS A 78 -16.51 -12.87 -28.76
N ILE A 79 -16.82 -12.01 -27.78
CA ILE A 79 -16.09 -11.94 -26.51
C ILE A 79 -17.02 -12.37 -25.39
N SER A 80 -16.97 -13.65 -25.06
CA SER A 80 -17.50 -14.20 -23.83
C SER A 80 -16.44 -15.07 -23.17
N PHE A 81 -16.36 -15.02 -21.85
CA PHE A 81 -15.41 -15.84 -21.10
C PHE A 81 -15.91 -16.19 -19.71
N ILE A 82 -15.36 -17.28 -19.18
CA ILE A 82 -15.45 -17.65 -17.77
C ILE A 82 -14.09 -17.39 -17.14
N ALA A 83 -14.05 -16.61 -16.07
CA ALA A 83 -12.82 -16.29 -15.40
C ALA A 83 -12.93 -16.35 -13.89
N ASP A 84 -11.76 -16.53 -13.29
CA ASP A 84 -11.59 -16.48 -11.85
C ASP A 84 -10.61 -15.38 -11.48
N VAL A 85 -10.89 -14.65 -10.40
CA VAL A 85 -10.08 -13.51 -9.94
C VAL A 85 -9.21 -13.98 -8.78
N THR A 86 -7.93 -13.69 -8.84
CA THR A 86 -7.02 -14.00 -7.73
C THR A 86 -6.07 -12.86 -7.47
N ALA A 87 -5.82 -12.55 -6.20
CA ALA A 87 -4.73 -11.68 -5.79
C ALA A 87 -3.48 -12.50 -5.48
N VAL A 88 -2.31 -12.09 -6.00
CA VAL A 88 -1.02 -12.72 -5.71
C VAL A 88 -0.21 -11.82 -4.79
N SER A 89 0.35 -12.38 -3.72
CA SER A 89 1.08 -11.64 -2.68
C SER A 89 2.39 -12.34 -2.30
N ASP A 90 3.36 -11.53 -1.87
CA ASP A 90 4.64 -11.97 -1.30
C ASP A 90 4.57 -12.17 0.23
N ASP A 91 3.38 -12.19 0.86
CA ASP A 91 3.21 -12.30 2.31
C ASP A 91 3.93 -13.51 2.92
N GLY A 92 3.99 -14.64 2.20
CA GLY A 92 4.80 -15.79 2.60
C GLY A 92 6.27 -15.42 2.75
N TYR A 93 6.83 -14.75 1.75
CA TYR A 93 8.21 -14.27 1.77
C TYR A 93 8.46 -13.23 2.86
N HIS A 94 7.54 -12.28 3.08
CA HIS A 94 7.65 -11.26 4.14
C HIS A 94 7.55 -11.86 5.55
N ARG A 95 6.74 -12.90 5.73
CA ARG A 95 6.60 -13.63 7.01
C ARG A 95 7.88 -14.38 7.38
N ASP A 96 8.55 -14.94 6.37
CA ASP A 96 9.84 -15.63 6.52
C ASP A 96 11.00 -14.64 6.70
N ASN A 97 10.91 -13.46 6.08
CA ASN A 97 11.94 -12.41 6.08
C ASN A 97 11.42 -11.12 6.71
N ARG A 98 11.26 -11.11 8.04
CA ARG A 98 10.57 -10.05 8.81
C ARG A 98 11.37 -8.75 8.96
N ILE A 99 11.86 -8.20 7.85
CA ILE A 99 12.73 -7.03 7.82
C ILE A 99 12.04 -5.79 8.41
N THR A 100 10.77 -5.55 8.10
CA THR A 100 10.03 -4.39 8.63
C THR A 100 9.92 -4.44 10.16
N ALA A 101 9.65 -5.62 10.72
CA ALA A 101 9.62 -5.81 12.17
C ALA A 101 11.01 -5.63 12.80
N PHE A 102 12.07 -6.12 12.13
CA PHE A 102 13.44 -5.90 12.56
C PHE A 102 13.81 -4.42 12.55
N SER A 103 13.51 -3.66 11.48
CA SER A 103 13.80 -2.23 11.39
C SER A 103 13.14 -1.42 12.51
N ARG A 104 11.87 -1.74 12.82
CA ARG A 104 11.15 -1.11 13.92
C ARG A 104 11.79 -1.40 15.27
N ASP A 105 12.12 -2.66 15.52
CA ASP A 105 12.74 -3.11 16.77
C ASP A 105 14.15 -2.52 16.94
N PHE A 106 14.93 -2.45 15.86
CA PHE A 106 16.22 -1.77 15.80
C PHE A 106 16.07 -0.29 16.19
N ALA A 107 15.16 0.44 15.54
CA ALA A 107 14.91 1.85 15.84
C ALA A 107 14.47 2.06 17.29
N ALA A 108 13.64 1.17 17.84
CA ALA A 108 13.20 1.23 19.23
C ALA A 108 14.37 1.05 20.22
N VAL A 109 15.28 0.10 19.96
CA VAL A 109 16.48 -0.11 20.79
C VAL A 109 17.42 1.09 20.73
N VAL A 110 17.66 1.64 19.54
CA VAL A 110 18.50 2.83 19.35
C VAL A 110 17.93 4.06 20.08
N ARG A 111 16.63 4.35 19.90
CA ARG A 111 15.95 5.46 20.60
C ARG A 111 16.03 5.32 22.11
N LYS A 112 15.79 4.12 22.64
CA LYS A 112 15.85 3.85 24.08
C LYS A 112 17.24 4.10 24.68
N PHE A 113 18.30 4.02 23.88
CA PHE A 113 19.67 4.34 24.29
C PHE A 113 20.04 5.82 24.12
N GLY A 114 19.11 6.64 23.60
CA GLY A 114 19.29 8.08 23.40
C GLY A 114 20.09 8.44 22.16
N PHE A 115 19.88 7.72 21.06
CA PHE A 115 20.39 8.05 19.73
C PHE A 115 19.21 8.29 18.76
N ASP A 116 19.45 9.05 17.70
CA ASP A 116 18.53 9.14 16.57
C ASP A 116 18.75 7.95 15.61
N PRO A 117 17.75 7.08 15.37
CA PRO A 117 17.85 5.99 14.38
C PRO A 117 18.19 6.46 12.98
N HIS A 118 17.90 7.72 12.62
CA HIS A 118 18.23 8.24 11.29
C HIS A 118 19.73 8.25 11.00
N ASN A 119 20.57 8.24 12.04
CA ASN A 119 22.02 8.20 11.89
C ASN A 119 22.58 6.78 11.64
N PHE A 120 21.72 5.78 11.43
CA PHE A 120 22.13 4.37 11.32
C PHE A 120 21.81 3.77 9.96
N HIS A 121 22.75 3.00 9.45
CA HIS A 121 22.57 2.08 8.34
C HIS A 121 22.77 0.64 8.83
N PHE A 122 21.98 -0.30 8.33
CA PHE A 122 22.28 -1.72 8.52
C PHE A 122 22.15 -2.52 7.22
N ALA A 123 23.12 -3.38 6.96
CA ALA A 123 23.10 -4.36 5.88
C ALA A 123 22.89 -5.76 6.47
N ILE A 124 21.82 -6.45 6.07
CA ILE A 124 21.50 -7.79 6.55
C ILE A 124 22.01 -8.82 5.55
N GLU A 125 22.80 -9.78 6.06
CA GLU A 125 23.28 -10.90 5.27
C GLU A 125 22.15 -11.90 4.98
N SER A 126 22.35 -12.74 3.97
CA SER A 126 21.35 -13.73 3.54
C SER A 126 21.98 -15.09 3.27
N ARG A 127 21.18 -16.13 3.44
CA ARG A 127 21.51 -17.50 3.00
C ARG A 127 20.48 -18.01 2.01
N ARG A 128 20.88 -19.00 1.20
CA ARG A 128 19.97 -19.68 0.28
C ARG A 128 19.44 -20.96 0.96
N VAL A 129 18.13 -21.16 0.90
CA VAL A 129 17.45 -22.37 1.38
C VAL A 129 16.62 -22.92 0.21
N GLY A 130 17.19 -23.89 -0.51
CA GLY A 130 16.63 -24.37 -1.77
C GLY A 130 16.55 -23.27 -2.83
N THR A 131 15.34 -22.99 -3.31
CA THR A 131 15.06 -21.91 -4.28
C THR A 131 14.84 -20.55 -3.60
N LYS A 132 14.71 -20.50 -2.27
CA LYS A 132 14.39 -19.27 -1.52
C LYS A 132 15.63 -18.59 -0.95
N VAL A 133 15.54 -17.27 -0.79
CA VAL A 133 16.50 -16.46 -0.03
C VAL A 133 15.93 -16.23 1.36
N GLN A 134 16.75 -16.43 2.38
CA GLN A 134 16.42 -16.17 3.78
C GLN A 134 17.40 -15.15 4.36
N LEU A 135 16.88 -14.03 4.85
CA LEU A 135 17.64 -13.03 5.58
C LEU A 135 18.03 -13.56 6.96
N LEU A 136 19.27 -13.30 7.36
CA LEU A 136 19.81 -13.72 8.65
C LEU A 136 19.39 -12.73 9.74
N ILE A 137 18.11 -12.83 10.13
CA ILE A 137 17.45 -11.97 11.11
C ILE A 137 17.12 -12.81 12.36
N PRO A 138 17.34 -12.28 13.58
CA PRO A 138 16.92 -12.93 14.81
C PRO A 138 15.43 -13.31 14.85
N LYS A 139 15.11 -14.41 15.53
CA LYS A 139 13.73 -14.86 15.72
C LYS A 139 12.95 -13.85 16.57
N PRO A 140 11.62 -13.78 16.43
CA PRO A 140 10.81 -12.79 17.16
C PRO A 140 11.06 -12.78 18.69
N ASN A 141 11.19 -13.96 19.28
CA ASN A 141 11.28 -14.11 20.74
C ASN A 141 12.64 -13.67 21.31
N ASP A 142 13.71 -13.65 20.51
CA ASP A 142 15.06 -13.28 20.96
C ASP A 142 15.60 -11.99 20.30
N ARG A 143 14.90 -11.43 19.32
CA ARG A 143 15.37 -10.30 18.50
C ARG A 143 15.77 -9.07 19.31
N ILE A 144 14.92 -8.60 20.22
CA ILE A 144 15.24 -7.42 21.04
C ILE A 144 16.45 -7.70 21.95
N ALA A 145 16.55 -8.89 22.53
CA ALA A 145 17.67 -9.26 23.39
C ALA A 145 18.99 -9.31 22.60
N ARG A 146 18.97 -9.91 21.40
CA ARG A 146 20.13 -9.96 20.49
C ARG A 146 20.53 -8.57 19.99
N LEU A 147 19.57 -7.74 19.59
CA LEU A 147 19.84 -6.35 19.22
C LEU A 147 20.51 -5.58 20.35
N LYS A 148 19.99 -5.66 21.59
CA LYS A 148 20.60 -4.98 22.74
C LYS A 148 22.01 -5.47 23.04
N ARG A 149 22.26 -6.79 22.94
CA ARG A 149 23.57 -7.40 23.18
C ARG A 149 24.65 -6.77 22.31
N HIS A 150 24.35 -6.53 21.03
CA HIS A 150 25.30 -5.98 20.07
C HIS A 150 25.28 -4.44 20.03
N LEU A 151 24.10 -3.82 20.06
CA LEU A 151 23.95 -2.38 19.90
C LEU A 151 24.35 -1.59 21.15
N HIS A 152 24.14 -2.09 22.37
CA HIS A 152 24.50 -1.34 23.57
C HIS A 152 26.02 -1.11 23.69
N PRO A 153 26.90 -2.12 23.54
CA PRO A 153 28.34 -1.90 23.53
C PRO A 153 28.77 -0.96 22.40
N PHE A 154 28.25 -1.15 21.20
CA PHE A 154 28.52 -0.30 20.03
C PHE A 154 28.20 1.17 20.30
N MET A 155 26.97 1.46 20.74
CA MET A 155 26.52 2.82 21.03
C MET A 155 27.24 3.45 22.23
N ARG A 156 27.64 2.64 23.23
CA ARG A 156 28.46 3.11 24.35
C ARG A 156 29.83 3.55 23.86
N ASP A 157 30.44 2.80 22.95
CA ASP A 157 31.74 3.15 22.35
C ASP A 157 31.63 4.45 21.52
N VAL A 158 30.56 4.59 20.73
CA VAL A 158 30.28 5.83 19.97
C VAL A 158 30.18 7.04 20.90
N LYS A 159 29.43 6.94 22.01
CA LYS A 159 29.30 8.04 22.99
C LYS A 159 30.63 8.34 23.68
N ARG A 160 31.29 7.32 24.22
CA ARG A 160 32.53 7.47 25.01
C ARG A 160 33.66 8.10 24.19
N ASN A 161 33.79 7.73 22.92
CA ASN A 161 34.85 8.22 22.06
C ASN A 161 34.40 9.36 21.13
N ASN A 162 33.21 9.93 21.36
CA ASN A 162 32.59 10.99 20.54
C ASN A 162 32.71 10.73 19.02
N ARG A 163 32.46 9.48 18.57
CA ARG A 163 32.68 9.11 17.17
C ARG A 163 31.70 9.82 16.25
N VAL A 164 32.20 10.26 15.10
CA VAL A 164 31.38 10.79 13.99
C VAL A 164 30.88 9.66 13.10
N LYS A 165 31.75 8.67 12.83
CA LYS A 165 31.44 7.44 12.10
C LYS A 165 31.90 6.23 12.89
N HIS A 166 31.15 5.15 12.82
CA HIS A 166 31.54 3.87 13.43
C HIS A 166 30.86 2.70 12.72
N LYS A 167 31.51 1.54 12.73
CA LYS A 167 31.04 0.33 12.05
C LYS A 167 31.26 -0.88 12.93
N MET A 168 30.31 -1.80 12.90
CA MET A 168 30.38 -3.10 13.55
C MET A 168 29.87 -4.17 12.61
N VAL A 169 30.49 -5.34 12.67
CA VAL A 169 30.03 -6.55 11.99
C VAL A 169 29.52 -7.52 13.05
N VAL A 170 28.30 -8.01 12.86
CA VAL A 170 27.69 -9.08 13.64
C VAL A 170 27.74 -10.34 12.80
N ALA A 171 28.25 -11.43 13.38
CA ALA A 171 28.44 -12.71 12.70
C ALA A 171 27.97 -13.88 13.58
N ASP A 172 26.75 -13.79 14.11
CA ASP A 172 26.11 -14.90 14.83
C ASP A 172 25.51 -15.90 13.80
N PRO A 173 25.40 -17.20 14.12
CA PRO A 173 24.91 -18.23 13.18
C PRO A 173 23.55 -17.94 12.52
N ASP A 174 22.63 -17.27 13.22
CA ASP A 174 21.29 -16.88 12.73
C ASP A 174 21.05 -15.37 12.83
N PHE A 175 22.12 -14.58 12.93
CA PHE A 175 22.07 -13.12 12.83
C PHE A 175 23.41 -12.60 12.32
N ALA A 176 23.43 -12.24 11.05
CA ALA A 176 24.60 -11.65 10.42
C ALA A 176 24.23 -10.32 9.78
N ALA A 177 24.92 -9.27 10.19
CA ALA A 177 24.64 -7.92 9.76
C ALA A 177 25.86 -7.03 9.88
N THR A 178 25.97 -6.07 8.97
CA THR A 178 26.85 -4.91 9.15
C THR A 178 26.02 -3.73 9.65
N ILE A 179 26.46 -3.08 10.72
CA ILE A 179 25.80 -1.91 11.31
C ILE A 179 26.76 -0.74 11.25
N GLU A 180 26.29 0.37 10.70
CA GLU A 180 27.07 1.60 10.52
C GLU A 180 26.33 2.76 11.17
N PHE A 181 27.09 3.62 11.84
CA PHE A 181 26.65 4.87 12.41
C PHE A 181 27.37 6.02 11.72
N ASP A 182 26.63 7.04 11.31
CA ASP A 182 27.14 8.31 10.81
C ASP A 182 26.27 9.44 11.35
N ARG A 183 26.86 10.32 12.17
CA ARG A 183 26.17 11.46 12.81
C ARG A 183 25.57 12.43 11.78
N HIS A 184 26.08 12.47 10.56
CA HIS A 184 25.59 13.35 9.50
C HIS A 184 24.54 12.68 8.60
N GLN A 185 24.28 11.39 8.76
CA GLN A 185 23.27 10.68 7.99
C GLN A 185 21.87 11.15 8.40
N ARG A 186 21.06 11.51 7.40
CA ARG A 186 19.72 12.10 7.58
C ARG A 186 18.59 11.09 7.70
N TYR A 187 18.79 9.86 7.22
CA TYR A 187 17.74 8.84 7.14
C TYR A 187 18.27 7.50 7.59
N MET A 188 17.46 6.76 8.33
CA MET A 188 17.77 5.37 8.63
C MET A 188 17.68 4.60 7.31
N SER A 189 18.74 3.89 6.96
CA SER A 189 18.78 3.13 5.71
C SER A 189 19.09 1.67 5.98
N SER A 190 18.71 0.83 5.02
CA SER A 190 18.98 -0.60 5.12
C SER A 190 19.26 -1.20 3.75
N THR A 191 20.11 -2.21 3.72
CA THR A 191 20.39 -3.00 2.51
C THR A 191 20.27 -4.48 2.84
N TYR A 192 19.67 -5.24 1.92
CA TYR A 192 19.54 -6.67 2.05
C TYR A 192 19.27 -7.27 0.67
N ARG A 193 19.58 -8.55 0.50
CA ARG A 193 19.30 -9.25 -0.75
C ARG A 193 17.79 -9.36 -0.96
N MET A 194 17.34 -9.12 -2.19
CA MET A 194 15.93 -9.32 -2.54
C MET A 194 15.54 -10.79 -2.35
N TYR A 195 14.51 -11.02 -1.54
CA TYR A 195 14.09 -12.36 -1.13
C TYR A 195 12.77 -12.82 -1.75
N ASN A 196 12.09 -11.93 -2.45
CA ASN A 196 10.78 -12.13 -3.07
C ASN A 196 10.84 -12.21 -4.61
N GLN A 197 12.02 -12.50 -5.17
CA GLN A 197 12.22 -12.77 -6.59
C GLN A 197 11.99 -14.25 -6.88
N ALA A 198 11.29 -14.58 -7.98
CA ALA A 198 11.10 -15.98 -8.39
C ALA A 198 12.41 -16.58 -8.89
N ARG A 199 12.89 -17.62 -8.22
CA ARG A 199 14.11 -18.38 -8.60
C ARG A 199 13.81 -19.74 -9.21
N SER A 200 12.53 -20.14 -9.20
CA SER A 200 12.00 -21.28 -9.93
C SER A 200 10.80 -20.83 -10.73
N ILE A 201 10.65 -21.38 -11.92
CA ILE A 201 9.54 -21.05 -12.82
C ILE A 201 8.19 -21.56 -12.29
N ASP A 202 8.22 -22.64 -11.52
CA ASP A 202 7.08 -23.43 -11.02
C ASP A 202 6.96 -23.46 -9.49
N GLN A 203 7.91 -22.84 -8.77
CA GLN A 203 7.86 -22.73 -7.30
C GLN A 203 7.86 -21.27 -6.89
N ASN A 204 6.74 -20.60 -7.14
CA ASN A 204 6.54 -19.20 -6.80
C ASN A 204 5.04 -18.92 -6.56
N PRO A 205 4.70 -17.81 -5.87
CA PRO A 205 3.31 -17.49 -5.56
C PRO A 205 2.40 -17.39 -6.79
N LEU A 206 2.91 -16.89 -7.92
CA LEU A 206 2.13 -16.76 -9.14
C LEU A 206 1.77 -18.12 -9.74
N TRP A 207 2.74 -19.02 -9.90
CA TRP A 207 2.51 -20.37 -10.40
C TRP A 207 1.49 -21.13 -9.54
N ASN A 208 1.67 -21.13 -8.22
CA ASN A 208 0.79 -21.85 -7.29
C ASN A 208 -0.67 -21.37 -7.43
N ARG A 209 -0.89 -20.06 -7.52
CA ARG A 209 -2.24 -19.51 -7.73
C ARG A 209 -2.81 -19.86 -9.10
N LEU A 210 -1.98 -19.86 -10.14
CA LEU A 210 -2.43 -20.26 -11.48
C LEU A 210 -2.84 -21.74 -11.51
N GLU A 211 -2.13 -22.64 -10.82
CA GLU A 211 -2.54 -24.05 -10.69
C GLU A 211 -3.84 -24.21 -9.90
N GLU A 212 -3.97 -23.55 -8.75
CA GLU A 212 -5.20 -23.55 -7.96
C GLU A 212 -6.42 -23.10 -8.80
N LYS A 213 -6.25 -22.05 -9.61
CA LYS A 213 -7.32 -21.53 -10.48
C LYS A 213 -7.55 -22.38 -11.72
N ALA A 214 -6.52 -22.99 -12.30
CA ALA A 214 -6.67 -23.99 -13.36
C ALA A 214 -7.53 -25.18 -12.91
N ASP A 215 -7.34 -25.61 -11.67
CA ASP A 215 -8.19 -26.62 -11.06
C ASP A 215 -9.60 -26.09 -10.83
N GLN A 216 -9.77 -24.88 -10.30
CA GLN A 216 -11.08 -24.25 -10.07
C GLN A 216 -11.91 -24.14 -11.35
N LEU A 217 -11.27 -23.83 -12.47
CA LEU A 217 -11.90 -23.62 -13.78
C LEU A 217 -11.98 -24.89 -14.64
N ARG A 218 -11.58 -26.04 -14.09
CA ARG A 218 -11.61 -27.30 -14.83
C ARG A 218 -13.02 -27.63 -15.30
N ASN A 219 -13.15 -27.95 -16.59
CA ASN A 219 -14.40 -28.23 -17.31
C ASN A 219 -15.32 -27.01 -17.50
N ALA A 220 -14.83 -25.78 -17.35
CA ALA A 220 -15.52 -24.61 -17.87
C ALA A 220 -15.57 -24.66 -19.41
N GLU A 221 -16.69 -24.24 -20.00
CA GLU A 221 -16.88 -24.21 -21.45
C GLU A 221 -16.61 -22.81 -22.01
N GLY A 222 -16.17 -22.73 -23.27
CA GLY A 222 -15.85 -21.47 -23.95
C GLY A 222 -14.44 -20.99 -23.64
N LEU A 223 -14.23 -19.67 -23.68
CA LEU A 223 -12.95 -19.05 -23.40
C LEU A 223 -12.73 -18.97 -21.88
N VAL A 224 -11.70 -19.62 -21.37
CA VAL A 224 -11.46 -19.74 -19.92
C VAL A 224 -10.21 -18.97 -19.52
N GLY A 225 -10.26 -18.19 -18.44
CA GLY A 225 -9.09 -17.43 -18.02
C GLY A 225 -8.95 -17.11 -16.54
N VAL A 226 -7.79 -16.59 -16.18
CA VAL A 226 -7.49 -16.14 -14.82
C VAL A 226 -7.13 -14.67 -14.85
N ILE A 227 -7.83 -13.87 -14.03
CA ILE A 227 -7.52 -12.46 -13.80
C ILE A 227 -6.67 -12.38 -12.53
N VAL A 228 -5.38 -12.14 -12.71
CA VAL A 228 -4.36 -12.06 -11.66
C VAL A 228 -4.17 -10.62 -11.23
N CYS A 229 -4.70 -10.29 -10.07
CA CYS A 229 -4.56 -8.98 -9.45
C CYS A 229 -3.33 -8.91 -8.55
N ASP A 230 -2.74 -7.72 -8.46
CA ASP A 230 -1.56 -7.48 -7.63
C ASP A 230 -1.95 -7.29 -6.16
N GLY A 231 -1.57 -8.26 -5.33
CA GLY A 231 -1.72 -8.27 -3.87
C GLY A 231 -0.49 -7.73 -3.13
N GLY A 232 0.42 -7.03 -3.83
CA GLY A 232 1.72 -6.61 -3.30
C GLY A 232 2.86 -7.56 -3.67
N CYS A 233 2.77 -8.21 -4.84
CA CYS A 233 3.77 -9.15 -5.31
C CYS A 233 4.81 -8.47 -6.22
N ALA A 234 6.09 -8.59 -5.87
CA ALA A 234 7.18 -7.99 -6.63
C ALA A 234 7.32 -8.56 -8.06
N LEU A 235 6.81 -9.77 -8.32
CA LEU A 235 6.79 -10.33 -9.68
C LEU A 235 5.90 -9.53 -10.63
N LEU A 236 4.83 -8.91 -10.10
CA LEU A 236 3.83 -8.17 -10.89
C LEU A 236 4.14 -6.68 -11.00
N SER A 237 4.98 -6.13 -10.12
CA SER A 237 5.29 -4.69 -10.08
C SER A 237 6.22 -4.22 -11.22
N GLY A 238 6.89 -5.15 -11.92
CA GLY A 238 7.69 -4.89 -13.12
C GLY A 238 8.87 -3.94 -12.95
N ASN A 239 9.12 -3.43 -11.73
CA ASN A 239 10.09 -2.38 -11.45
C ASN A 239 11.09 -2.82 -10.38
N ALA A 240 12.35 -2.49 -10.67
CA ALA A 240 13.56 -2.59 -9.85
C ALA A 240 14.26 -3.96 -9.82
N GLY A 241 15.45 -3.99 -10.43
CA GLY A 241 16.54 -4.92 -10.15
C GLY A 241 16.15 -6.40 -10.13
N ARG A 242 16.17 -7.05 -11.30
CA ARG A 242 16.14 -8.51 -11.32
C ARG A 242 17.50 -9.02 -10.85
N ASP A 243 17.48 -9.85 -9.81
CA ASP A 243 18.65 -10.64 -9.45
C ASP A 243 18.99 -11.58 -10.62
N ILE A 244 20.28 -11.75 -10.92
CA ILE A 244 20.73 -12.72 -11.92
C ILE A 244 20.16 -14.10 -11.57
N GLY A 245 19.55 -14.76 -12.57
CA GLY A 245 18.90 -16.06 -12.42
C GLY A 245 17.52 -16.02 -11.75
N SER A 246 16.80 -14.90 -11.81
CA SER A 246 15.35 -14.85 -11.50
C SER A 246 14.48 -14.91 -12.76
N PHE A 247 13.24 -15.37 -12.58
CA PHE A 247 12.21 -15.45 -13.61
C PHE A 247 11.21 -14.30 -13.46
N SER A 248 10.74 -13.77 -14.59
CA SER A 248 9.69 -12.76 -14.64
C SER A 248 8.29 -13.38 -14.64
N ALA A 249 7.27 -12.54 -14.40
CA ALA A 249 5.88 -12.95 -14.59
C ALA A 249 5.61 -13.44 -16.03
N ASP A 250 6.24 -12.83 -17.04
CA ASP A 250 6.11 -13.26 -18.43
C ASP A 250 6.65 -14.68 -18.64
N ASP A 251 7.83 -14.99 -18.09
CA ASP A 251 8.43 -16.33 -18.17
C ASP A 251 7.52 -17.40 -17.54
N ILE A 252 7.00 -17.09 -16.34
CA ILE A 252 6.14 -17.98 -15.55
C ILE A 252 4.80 -18.22 -16.25
N ILE A 253 4.11 -17.16 -16.68
CA ILE A 253 2.79 -17.26 -17.32
C ILE A 253 2.88 -17.98 -18.67
N ARG A 254 3.92 -17.69 -19.47
CA ARG A 254 4.12 -18.42 -20.74
C ARG A 254 4.38 -19.90 -20.51
N LYS A 255 5.18 -20.26 -19.50
CA LYS A 255 5.41 -21.67 -19.15
C LYS A 255 4.11 -22.33 -18.68
N PHE A 256 3.32 -21.63 -17.87
CA PHE A 256 2.04 -22.13 -17.37
C PHE A 256 1.04 -22.39 -18.51
N LEU A 257 0.81 -21.42 -19.40
CA LEU A 257 -0.12 -21.56 -20.54
C LEU A 257 0.30 -22.65 -21.53
N ARG A 258 1.61 -22.93 -21.65
CA ARG A 258 2.12 -24.07 -22.44
C ARG A 258 1.84 -25.43 -21.80
N THR A 259 1.67 -25.48 -20.49
CA THR A 259 1.58 -26.73 -19.71
C THR A 259 0.13 -27.07 -19.33
N SER A 260 -0.65 -26.07 -18.92
CA SER A 260 -2.08 -26.22 -18.69
C SER A 260 -2.81 -26.33 -20.04
N SER A 261 -3.86 -27.14 -20.14
CA SER A 261 -4.80 -27.16 -21.28
C SER A 261 -6.17 -26.57 -20.94
N SER A 262 -6.43 -26.25 -19.66
CA SER A 262 -7.73 -25.79 -19.18
C SER A 262 -7.89 -24.27 -19.14
N ILE A 263 -6.81 -23.52 -19.34
CA ILE A 263 -6.80 -22.05 -19.29
C ILE A 263 -6.36 -21.48 -20.63
N ASP A 264 -7.18 -20.65 -21.25
CA ASP A 264 -6.90 -20.03 -22.55
C ASP A 264 -6.19 -18.68 -22.43
N PHE A 265 -6.42 -17.95 -21.33
CA PHE A 265 -5.76 -16.68 -21.10
C PHE A 265 -5.45 -16.39 -19.63
N VAL A 266 -4.46 -15.53 -19.42
CA VAL A 266 -4.14 -14.95 -18.13
C VAL A 266 -4.04 -13.44 -18.33
N CYS A 267 -4.72 -12.65 -17.50
CA CYS A 267 -4.61 -11.20 -17.49
C CYS A 267 -4.07 -10.77 -16.13
N THR A 268 -2.91 -10.10 -16.09
CA THR A 268 -2.41 -9.49 -14.85
C THR A 268 -2.85 -8.05 -14.76
N ILE A 269 -3.29 -7.60 -13.59
CA ILE A 269 -3.67 -6.21 -13.31
C ILE A 269 -2.93 -5.72 -12.06
N THR A 270 -2.24 -4.59 -12.18
CA THR A 270 -1.46 -3.98 -11.09
C THR A 270 -1.72 -2.47 -11.02
N SER A 271 -1.77 -1.91 -9.81
CA SER A 271 -1.75 -0.47 -9.61
C SER A 271 -0.31 0.01 -9.42
N ARG A 272 0.10 1.02 -10.19
CA ARG A 272 1.47 1.56 -10.17
C ARG A 272 1.45 3.08 -10.11
N ARG A 273 2.43 3.67 -9.44
CA ARG A 273 2.66 5.12 -9.53
C ARG A 273 3.03 5.51 -10.94
N LYS A 274 2.51 6.65 -11.41
CA LYS A 274 3.00 7.29 -12.63
C LYS A 274 4.47 7.69 -12.45
N HIS A 275 5.21 7.74 -13.55
CA HIS A 275 6.63 8.10 -13.51
C HIS A 275 6.86 9.50 -12.94
N GLY A 276 8.04 9.70 -12.32
CA GLY A 276 8.46 10.99 -11.76
C GLY A 276 8.03 11.20 -10.30
N LEU A 277 7.86 12.46 -9.90
CA LEU A 277 7.46 12.84 -8.54
C LEU A 277 5.94 12.78 -8.32
N SER A 278 5.16 12.29 -9.29
CA SER A 278 3.71 12.20 -9.17
C SER A 278 3.32 11.18 -8.10
N ARG A 279 2.33 11.56 -7.28
CA ARG A 279 1.67 10.65 -6.33
C ARG A 279 0.55 9.84 -6.99
N ASP A 280 0.20 10.17 -8.23
CA ASP A 280 -0.90 9.53 -8.93
C ASP A 280 -0.57 8.08 -9.23
N CYS A 281 -1.54 7.20 -9.01
CA CYS A 281 -1.46 5.82 -9.43
C CYS A 281 -2.34 5.58 -10.66
N GLN A 282 -2.02 4.56 -11.42
CA GLN A 282 -2.78 4.09 -12.57
C GLN A 282 -2.81 2.56 -12.59
N PHE A 283 -3.83 2.00 -13.22
CA PHE A 283 -3.86 0.57 -13.52
C PHE A 283 -3.03 0.27 -14.75
N VAL A 284 -2.35 -0.87 -14.72
CA VAL A 284 -1.64 -1.45 -15.86
C VAL A 284 -2.07 -2.91 -15.97
N SER A 285 -2.52 -3.31 -17.15
CA SER A 285 -2.82 -4.70 -17.47
C SER A 285 -1.86 -5.27 -18.50
N HIS A 286 -1.66 -6.59 -18.43
CA HIS A 286 -0.98 -7.37 -19.46
C HIS A 286 -1.73 -8.66 -19.66
N THR A 287 -1.92 -9.06 -20.92
CA THR A 287 -2.70 -10.25 -21.28
C THR A 287 -1.82 -11.23 -22.04
N TRP A 288 -1.90 -12.49 -21.63
CA TRP A 288 -1.31 -13.62 -22.32
C TRP A 288 -2.42 -14.57 -22.74
N THR A 289 -2.32 -15.09 -23.95
CA THR A 289 -3.28 -16.05 -24.49
C THR A 289 -2.54 -17.27 -25.05
N ARG A 290 -3.23 -18.41 -25.07
CA ARG A 290 -2.76 -19.61 -25.79
C ARG A 290 -2.90 -19.42 -27.29
N ASP A 291 -4.07 -18.96 -27.74
CA ASP A 291 -4.31 -18.54 -29.12
C ASP A 291 -4.08 -17.01 -29.25
N PRO A 292 -3.08 -16.56 -30.03
CA PRO A 292 -2.80 -15.14 -30.20
C PRO A 292 -3.92 -14.36 -30.91
N THR A 293 -4.82 -15.03 -31.63
CA THR A 293 -5.86 -14.40 -32.46
C THR A 293 -6.85 -13.59 -31.63
N GLY A 294 -7.27 -14.11 -30.47
CA GLY A 294 -8.22 -13.45 -29.56
C GLY A 294 -7.61 -12.38 -28.66
N ARG A 295 -6.27 -12.24 -28.64
CA ARG A 295 -5.56 -11.37 -27.70
C ARG A 295 -5.93 -9.88 -27.82
N PRO A 296 -5.97 -9.25 -29.02
CA PRO A 296 -6.28 -7.83 -29.13
C PRO A 296 -7.69 -7.49 -28.62
N LEU A 297 -8.64 -8.41 -28.81
CA LEU A 297 -10.01 -8.27 -28.35
C LEU A 297 -10.10 -8.33 -26.81
N LEU A 298 -9.41 -9.29 -26.19
CA LEU A 298 -9.30 -9.36 -24.72
C LEU A 298 -8.60 -8.14 -24.14
N GLU A 299 -7.50 -7.68 -24.74
CA GLU A 299 -6.78 -6.47 -24.29
C GLU A 299 -7.67 -5.23 -24.37
N ALA A 300 -8.46 -5.09 -25.44
CA ALA A 300 -9.42 -4.00 -25.57
C ALA A 300 -10.52 -4.06 -24.49
N ALA A 301 -11.09 -5.23 -24.23
CA ALA A 301 -12.09 -5.42 -23.18
C ALA A 301 -11.51 -5.11 -21.78
N MET A 302 -10.31 -5.60 -21.46
CA MET A 302 -9.63 -5.32 -20.19
C MET A 302 -9.28 -3.83 -20.05
N SER A 303 -8.86 -3.17 -21.13
CA SER A 303 -8.59 -1.73 -21.12
C SER A 303 -9.86 -0.92 -20.91
N ALA A 304 -10.97 -1.28 -21.54
CA ALA A 304 -12.25 -0.61 -21.36
C ALA A 304 -12.78 -0.79 -19.92
N MET A 305 -12.72 -2.02 -19.40
CA MET A 305 -13.06 -2.35 -18.01
C MET A 305 -12.25 -1.49 -17.01
N LEU A 306 -10.93 -1.39 -17.19
CA LEU A 306 -10.07 -0.57 -16.32
C LEU A 306 -10.34 0.93 -16.43
N ALA A 307 -10.74 1.42 -17.62
CA ALA A 307 -11.10 2.81 -17.82
C ALA A 307 -12.41 3.20 -17.10
N SER A 308 -13.29 2.24 -16.83
CA SER A 308 -14.50 2.44 -16.03
C SER A 308 -14.23 2.52 -14.52
N LEU A 309 -13.06 2.07 -14.05
CA LEU A 309 -12.74 2.08 -12.63
C LEU A 309 -12.36 3.49 -12.14
N PRO A 310 -12.66 3.83 -10.88
CA PRO A 310 -12.05 4.98 -10.23
C PRO A 310 -10.52 4.92 -10.29
N SER A 311 -9.85 6.07 -10.29
CA SER A 311 -8.38 6.09 -10.24
C SER A 311 -7.88 5.51 -8.91
N PRO A 312 -6.86 4.62 -8.92
CA PRO A 312 -6.31 4.09 -7.69
C PRO A 312 -5.57 5.18 -6.92
N ILE A 313 -5.68 5.17 -5.59
CA ILE A 313 -4.97 6.11 -4.71
C ILE A 313 -3.64 5.53 -4.18
N TYR A 314 -3.45 4.21 -4.31
CA TYR A 314 -2.25 3.50 -3.89
C TYR A 314 -1.73 2.57 -4.99
N ASP A 315 -0.40 2.50 -5.13
CA ASP A 315 0.26 1.39 -5.80
C ASP A 315 0.03 0.07 -5.05
N ALA A 316 0.33 -1.06 -5.69
CA ALA A 316 -0.01 -2.38 -5.15
C ALA A 316 0.64 -2.66 -3.79
N GLN A 317 1.89 -2.22 -3.57
CA GLN A 317 2.59 -2.42 -2.30
C GLN A 317 1.92 -1.63 -1.17
N ASN A 318 1.64 -0.35 -1.40
CA ASN A 318 0.94 0.48 -0.43
C ASN A 318 -0.50 -0.01 -0.23
N ALA A 319 -1.17 -0.48 -1.28
CA ALA A 319 -2.49 -1.09 -1.17
C ALA A 319 -2.50 -2.33 -0.27
N ALA A 320 -1.49 -3.20 -0.35
CA ALA A 320 -1.34 -4.38 0.50
C ALA A 320 -1.04 -4.02 1.96
N ILE A 321 -0.18 -3.03 2.19
CA ILE A 321 0.09 -2.50 3.54
C ILE A 321 -1.19 -1.93 4.15
N GLN A 322 -1.92 -1.11 3.40
CA GLN A 322 -3.17 -0.49 3.85
C GLN A 322 -4.26 -1.53 4.11
N ALA A 323 -4.39 -2.55 3.25
CA ALA A 323 -5.39 -3.59 3.43
C ALA A 323 -5.20 -4.41 4.71
N ASN A 324 -3.97 -4.59 5.18
CA ASN A 324 -3.66 -5.35 6.39
C ASN A 324 -3.85 -4.57 7.71
N GLN A 325 -4.28 -3.31 7.66
CA GLN A 325 -4.53 -2.52 8.88
C GLN A 325 -5.84 -2.96 9.58
N GLN A 326 -5.81 -3.03 10.91
CA GLN A 326 -6.93 -3.51 11.72
C GLN A 326 -7.95 -2.42 12.08
N SER A 327 -7.51 -1.16 12.24
CA SER A 327 -8.38 -0.04 12.63
C SER A 327 -8.97 0.69 11.43
N TYR A 328 -9.98 1.53 11.71
CA TYR A 328 -10.59 2.46 10.74
C TYR A 328 -9.81 3.77 10.58
N ASP A 329 -8.54 3.76 10.95
CA ASP A 329 -7.64 4.91 11.02
C ASP A 329 -7.17 5.41 9.64
N TYR A 330 -7.94 5.12 8.59
CA TYR A 330 -7.64 5.44 7.20
C TYR A 330 -7.68 6.95 6.97
N GLY A 331 -6.71 7.45 6.20
CA GLY A 331 -6.61 8.85 5.80
C GLY A 331 -5.22 9.39 6.06
N SER A 332 -4.78 10.35 5.24
CA SER A 332 -3.58 11.12 5.51
C SER A 332 -3.84 12.01 6.72
N ARG A 333 -3.69 11.45 7.93
CA ARG A 333 -3.65 12.20 9.21
C ARG A 333 -2.57 13.30 9.21
N THR A 334 -1.75 13.34 8.17
CA THR A 334 -0.62 14.25 7.96
C THR A 334 -0.79 15.21 6.78
N ASP A 335 -1.92 15.19 6.05
CA ASP A 335 -2.14 16.16 4.96
C ASP A 335 -2.63 17.48 5.58
N PHE A 336 -1.68 18.26 6.08
CA PHE A 336 -1.87 19.66 6.42
C PHE A 336 -1.42 20.54 5.25
N SER A 337 -2.23 21.51 4.88
CA SER A 337 -1.83 22.57 3.96
C SER A 337 -2.09 23.94 4.56
N PHE A 338 -1.22 24.89 4.25
CA PHE A 338 -1.26 26.24 4.79
C PHE A 338 -1.48 27.25 3.68
N GLY A 339 -2.49 28.10 3.83
CA GLY A 339 -2.55 29.36 3.09
C GLY A 339 -1.69 30.39 3.81
N ILE A 340 -0.68 30.92 3.13
CA ILE A 340 0.23 31.93 3.68
C ILE A 340 0.15 33.19 2.81
N ASN A 341 0.15 34.36 3.44
CA ASN A 341 0.35 35.65 2.79
C ASN A 341 1.52 36.41 3.47
N GLY A 342 1.76 37.66 3.03
CA GLY A 342 2.83 38.50 3.60
C GLY A 342 2.73 38.77 5.11
N SER A 343 1.57 38.56 5.76
CA SER A 343 1.38 38.74 7.21
C SER A 343 1.35 37.42 8.00
N GLY A 344 1.31 36.27 7.34
CA GLY A 344 1.42 34.94 7.96
C GLY A 344 0.42 33.92 7.44
N ILE A 345 0.04 32.98 8.32
CA ILE A 345 -0.94 31.94 8.01
C ILE A 345 -2.33 32.59 7.96
N VAL A 346 -3.03 32.45 6.84
CA VAL A 346 -4.40 32.93 6.63
C VAL A 346 -5.42 31.81 6.56
N SER A 347 -4.96 30.59 6.28
CA SER A 347 -5.80 29.40 6.36
C SER A 347 -5.00 28.15 6.70
N ILE A 348 -5.67 27.19 7.32
CA ILE A 348 -5.17 25.84 7.55
C ILE A 348 -6.22 24.89 6.98
N SER A 349 -5.78 23.94 6.16
CA SER A 349 -6.63 22.84 5.71
C SER A 349 -6.08 21.50 6.18
N MET A 350 -6.98 20.60 6.57
CA MET A 350 -6.66 19.25 7.04
C MET A 350 -7.83 18.28 6.77
N SER A 351 -7.67 17.01 7.18
CA SER A 351 -8.77 16.04 7.21
C SER A 351 -9.87 16.46 8.22
N ALA A 352 -11.12 16.47 7.78
CA ALA A 352 -12.27 16.76 8.63
C ALA A 352 -12.43 15.73 9.77
N ARG A 353 -12.10 14.45 9.50
CA ARG A 353 -12.05 13.40 10.54
C ARG A 353 -11.00 13.74 11.58
N HIS A 354 -9.83 14.22 11.15
CA HIS A 354 -8.76 14.55 12.08
C HIS A 354 -9.14 15.71 13.02
N LEU A 355 -9.80 16.75 12.50
CA LEU A 355 -10.36 17.79 13.36
C LEU A 355 -11.37 17.21 14.35
N LEU A 356 -12.25 16.29 13.91
CA LEU A 356 -13.21 15.64 14.79
C LEU A 356 -12.54 14.81 15.89
N GLU A 357 -11.48 14.06 15.57
CA GLU A 357 -10.67 13.32 16.56
C GLU A 357 -10.07 14.27 17.62
N ILE A 358 -9.53 15.41 17.18
CA ILE A 358 -9.00 16.46 18.08
C ILE A 358 -10.11 16.98 18.98
N LEU A 359 -11.26 17.34 18.42
CA LEU A 359 -12.41 17.87 19.18
C LEU A 359 -13.02 16.83 20.13
N ALA A 360 -12.95 15.55 19.76
CA ALA A 360 -13.37 14.43 20.60
C ALA A 360 -12.39 14.12 21.76
N GLY A 361 -11.25 14.82 21.83
CA GLY A 361 -10.25 14.61 22.86
C GLY A 361 -9.45 13.30 22.69
N MET A 362 -9.42 12.73 21.47
CA MET A 362 -8.64 11.52 21.19
C MET A 362 -7.14 11.78 21.14
N HIS A 363 -6.73 13.04 21.04
CA HIS A 363 -5.33 13.47 21.02
C HIS A 363 -5.03 14.37 22.21
N SER A 364 -3.93 14.09 22.92
CA SER A 364 -3.40 14.96 23.95
C SER A 364 -2.82 16.26 23.35
N PRO A 365 -2.68 17.35 24.13
CA PRO A 365 -2.08 18.59 23.64
C PRO A 365 -0.67 18.42 23.05
N ALA A 366 0.13 17.49 23.59
CA ALA A 366 1.46 17.18 23.07
C ALA A 366 1.38 16.44 21.72
N GLU A 367 0.43 15.51 21.55
CA GLU A 367 0.20 14.82 20.28
C GLU A 367 -0.28 15.81 19.21
N ILE A 368 -1.18 16.74 19.55
CA ILE A 368 -1.64 17.78 18.63
C ILE A 368 -0.49 18.68 18.19
N ASP A 369 0.44 19.03 19.09
CA ASP A 369 1.62 19.82 18.72
C ASP A 369 2.53 19.07 17.75
N VAL A 370 2.73 17.76 17.96
CA VAL A 370 3.48 16.89 17.04
C VAL A 370 2.78 16.77 15.70
N ILE A 371 1.46 16.59 15.68
CA ILE A 371 0.69 16.36 14.47
C ILE A 371 0.54 17.65 13.65
N CYS A 372 0.18 18.76 14.29
CA CYS A 372 -0.12 20.02 13.61
C CYS A 372 1.12 20.91 13.40
N GLY A 373 2.04 20.96 14.37
CA GLY A 373 3.29 21.74 14.28
C GLY A 373 4.40 21.01 13.53
N GLY A 374 4.28 19.69 13.41
CA GLY A 374 5.19 18.80 12.73
C GLY A 374 6.49 18.51 13.50
N PRO A 375 6.96 17.27 13.48
CA PRO A 375 8.22 16.92 12.87
C PRO A 375 7.97 16.77 11.36
N ILE A 376 7.88 17.88 10.63
CA ILE A 376 8.23 17.80 9.21
C ILE A 376 9.70 17.38 9.24
N ALA A 377 10.06 16.24 8.64
CA ALA A 377 11.40 15.66 8.66
C ALA A 377 12.51 16.59 8.11
N GLU A 378 12.19 17.83 7.76
CA GLU A 378 13.09 18.83 7.18
C GLU A 378 13.27 20.09 8.05
N ILE A 379 12.42 20.36 9.07
CA ILE A 379 12.59 21.53 9.97
C ILE A 379 12.13 21.20 11.40
N PRO A 380 13.06 20.94 12.33
CA PRO A 380 12.76 20.84 13.77
C PRO A 380 12.24 22.18 14.34
N GLY A 381 11.16 22.16 15.12
CA GLY A 381 10.75 23.30 15.96
C GLY A 381 9.64 24.21 15.40
N THR A 382 8.92 23.81 14.35
CA THR A 382 7.79 24.61 13.87
C THR A 382 6.62 24.51 14.87
N PRO A 383 6.15 25.63 15.46
CA PRO A 383 5.09 25.58 16.45
C PRO A 383 3.75 25.22 15.81
N ASN A 384 2.89 24.57 16.59
CA ASN A 384 1.49 24.30 16.23
C ASN A 384 0.85 25.54 15.56
N PRO A 385 0.36 25.41 14.31
CA PRO A 385 -0.08 26.52 13.49
C PRO A 385 -1.27 27.25 14.11
N PHE A 386 -2.16 26.53 14.83
CA PHE A 386 -3.26 27.14 15.57
C PHE A 386 -2.76 27.99 16.73
N LYS A 387 -1.78 27.48 17.50
CA LYS A 387 -1.13 28.27 18.57
C LYS A 387 -0.46 29.51 18.00
N ARG A 388 0.17 29.40 16.84
CA ARG A 388 0.85 30.53 16.17
C ARG A 388 -0.12 31.61 15.72
N VAL A 389 -1.25 31.22 15.12
CA VAL A 389 -2.30 32.16 14.68
C VAL A 389 -2.96 32.84 15.88
N LEU A 390 -3.29 32.07 16.92
CA LEU A 390 -3.87 32.62 18.15
C LEU A 390 -2.91 33.58 18.86
N ALA A 391 -1.61 33.26 18.94
CA ALA A 391 -0.60 34.14 19.51
C ALA A 391 -0.40 35.44 18.71
N LYS A 392 -0.78 35.47 17.43
CA LYS A 392 -0.84 36.69 16.62
C LYS A 392 -2.11 37.52 16.86
N GLY A 393 -3.03 37.02 17.68
CA GLY A 393 -4.30 37.66 17.97
C GLY A 393 -5.31 37.52 16.82
N GLN A 394 -5.19 36.50 15.98
CA GLN A 394 -6.14 36.28 14.89
C GLN A 394 -7.18 35.24 15.32
N LEU A 395 -8.45 35.51 14.99
CA LEU A 395 -9.57 34.59 15.24
C LEU A 395 -10.03 33.90 13.96
N ILE A 396 -10.75 32.79 14.12
CA ILE A 396 -11.40 32.08 13.02
C ILE A 396 -12.52 32.96 12.47
N THR A 397 -12.55 33.14 11.16
CA THR A 397 -13.60 33.91 10.46
C THR A 397 -14.50 33.05 9.59
N ALA A 398 -14.01 31.91 9.12
CA ALA A 398 -14.80 30.96 8.34
C ALA A 398 -14.26 29.54 8.47
N ILE A 399 -15.17 28.57 8.38
CA ILE A 399 -14.86 27.15 8.25
C ILE A 399 -15.65 26.62 7.05
N SER A 400 -14.98 25.96 6.12
CA SER A 400 -15.61 25.26 5.00
C SER A 400 -15.21 23.78 4.98
N ILE A 401 -16.13 22.92 4.55
CA ILE A 401 -15.88 21.49 4.34
C ILE A 401 -16.13 21.20 2.87
N GLU A 402 -15.15 20.60 2.22
CA GLU A 402 -15.18 20.26 0.80
C GLU A 402 -15.04 18.74 0.66
N PRO A 403 -16.03 18.05 0.05
CA PRO A 403 -15.91 16.63 -0.25
C PRO A 403 -14.74 16.37 -1.18
N VAL A 404 -13.89 15.40 -0.84
CA VAL A 404 -12.77 15.02 -1.70
C VAL A 404 -13.07 13.69 -2.38
N SER A 405 -13.41 13.76 -3.67
CA SER A 405 -13.71 12.57 -4.47
C SER A 405 -12.55 11.57 -4.45
N GLY A 406 -12.86 10.29 -4.28
CA GLY A 406 -11.87 9.21 -4.26
C GLY A 406 -11.03 9.11 -2.97
N LYS A 407 -11.27 9.96 -1.96
CA LYS A 407 -10.60 9.87 -0.64
C LYS A 407 -11.57 9.48 0.48
N ASP A 408 -11.01 8.97 1.57
CA ASP A 408 -11.79 8.58 2.76
C ASP A 408 -12.16 9.77 3.65
N ASP A 409 -11.45 10.89 3.51
CA ASP A 409 -11.63 12.09 4.32
C ASP A 409 -11.95 13.29 3.45
N ASP A 410 -12.94 14.06 3.90
CA ASP A 410 -13.24 15.38 3.36
C ASP A 410 -12.24 16.40 3.89
N GLN A 411 -12.02 17.46 3.12
CA GLN A 411 -11.08 18.50 3.51
C GLN A 411 -11.83 19.59 4.27
N ILE A 412 -11.39 19.89 5.48
CA ILE A 412 -11.84 21.06 6.23
C ILE A 412 -10.81 22.17 6.06
N THR A 413 -11.27 23.37 5.74
CA THR A 413 -10.46 24.58 5.65
C THR A 413 -10.94 25.60 6.67
N ILE A 414 -10.04 26.03 7.55
CA ILE A 414 -10.27 27.05 8.56
C ILE A 414 -9.55 28.32 8.10
N ARG A 415 -10.29 29.43 7.98
CA ARG A 415 -9.76 30.75 7.61
C ARG A 415 -9.68 31.65 8.84
N PHE A 416 -8.64 32.49 8.85
CA PHE A 416 -8.36 33.42 9.94
C PHE A 416 -8.46 34.87 9.47
N GLY A 417 -8.95 35.73 10.35
CA GLY A 417 -9.12 37.15 10.10
C GLY A 417 -7.85 37.97 10.29
N GLU A 418 -8.03 39.30 10.27
CA GLU A 418 -7.02 40.23 10.77
C GLU A 418 -6.83 40.07 12.29
N VAL A 419 -5.87 40.82 12.84
CA VAL A 419 -5.64 40.88 14.29
C VAL A 419 -6.86 41.47 14.98
N ASP A 420 -7.46 40.69 15.87
CA ASP A 420 -8.67 41.02 16.60
C ASP A 420 -8.33 41.63 17.97
N PRO A 421 -8.80 42.84 18.30
CA PRO A 421 -8.57 43.47 19.61
C PRO A 421 -9.07 42.64 20.81
N ALA A 422 -10.00 41.70 20.63
CA ALA A 422 -10.48 40.83 21.70
C ALA A 422 -9.42 39.85 22.21
N VAL A 423 -8.42 39.53 21.39
CA VAL A 423 -7.34 38.59 21.71
C VAL A 423 -5.96 39.17 21.41
N SER A 424 -5.83 40.49 21.35
CA SER A 424 -4.57 41.18 21.08
C SER A 424 -4.51 42.57 21.72
N PRO A 425 -3.29 43.14 21.90
CA PRO A 425 -3.16 44.52 22.34
C PRO A 425 -3.83 45.50 21.36
N PHE A 426 -4.49 46.53 21.89
CA PHE A 426 -5.05 47.60 21.08
C PHE A 426 -3.97 48.27 20.21
N ARG A 427 -4.33 48.57 18.96
CA ARG A 427 -3.45 49.25 18.00
C ARG A 427 -4.19 50.46 17.44
N VAL A 428 -3.46 51.55 17.27
CA VAL A 428 -3.94 52.71 16.51
C VAL A 428 -3.57 52.49 15.05
N ARG A 429 -4.55 52.45 14.14
CA ARG A 429 -4.28 52.49 12.70
C ARG A 429 -3.63 53.85 12.40
N ARG A 430 -2.31 53.89 12.24
CA ARG A 430 -1.66 55.04 11.61
C ARG A 430 -2.03 54.97 10.13
N GLY A 431 -2.93 55.85 9.70
CA GLY A 431 -3.28 56.00 8.29
C GLY A 431 -2.02 56.29 7.48
N ILE A 432 -1.97 55.74 6.26
CA ILE A 432 -1.01 56.15 5.24
C ILE A 432 -1.47 57.49 4.68
#